data_AF-A0A438BC77-F1
#
_entry.id   AF-A0A438BC77-F1
#
_cell.length_a   1.000
_cell.length_b   1.000
_cell.length_c   1.000
_cell.angle_alpha   90.00
_cell.angle_beta   90.00
_cell.angle_gamma   90.00
#
_symmetry.space_group_name_H-M   'P 1'
#
loop_
_entity.id
_entity.type
_entity.pdbx_description
1 polymer ?
#
loop_
_entity_poly.entity_id
_entity_poly.type
_entity_poly.pdbx_seq_one_letter_code
_entity_poly.pdbx_strand_id
1 'polypeptide(L)' 'MSDSLKARVREKLLRQLAENGGHPVEEFEGDDPRLVAIDSDLAALDEVTDDDPLVEELAAKYWVP' A
#
# COMPACT_ATOMS: atom_id res chain seq x y z
N MET A 1 11.65 10.99 11.57
CA MET A 1 10.19 11.19 11.46
C MET A 1 9.97 12.36 10.51
N SER A 2 10.14 12.12 9.22
CA SER A 2 9.72 13.07 8.20
C SER A 2 8.25 12.77 7.96
N ASP A 3 7.37 13.67 8.37
CA ASP A 3 5.91 13.50 8.27
C ASP A 3 5.44 13.78 6.83
N SER A 4 6.06 13.08 5.88
CA SER A 4 5.80 13.19 4.44
C SER A 4 4.57 12.36 4.07
N LEU A 5 3.84 12.79 3.04
CA LEU A 5 2.72 12.04 2.48
C LEU A 5 3.13 10.61 2.14
N LYS A 6 4.32 10.44 1.56
CA LYS A 6 4.91 9.14 1.23
C LYS A 6 4.98 8.21 2.44
N ALA A 7 5.52 8.72 3.56
CA ALA A 7 5.68 7.94 4.78
C ALA A 7 4.32 7.48 5.33
N ARG A 8 3.31 8.36 5.28
CA ARG A 8 1.96 8.05 5.72
C ARG A 8 1.26 7.03 4.81
N VAL A 9 1.42 7.16 3.49
CA VAL A 9 0.89 6.20 2.49
C VAL A 9 1.54 4.83 2.68
N ARG A 10 2.86 4.78 2.88
CA ARG A 10 3.61 3.54 3.14
C ARG A 10 3.10 2.83 4.38
N GLU A 11 2.96 3.56 5.49
CA GLU A 11 2.45 3.00 6.75
C GLU A 11 1.03 2.45 6.58
N LYS A 12 0.16 3.16 5.84
CA LYS A 12 -1.20 2.71 5.55
C LYS A 12 -1.22 1.41 4.74
N LEU A 13 -0.42 1.32 3.69
CA LEU A 13 -0.32 0.13 2.83
C LEU A 13 0.20 -1.08 3.61
N LEU A 14 1.26 -0.91 4.40
CA LEU A 14 1.80 -1.96 5.27
C LEU A 14 0.76 -2.45 6.29
N ARG A 15 -0.03 -1.52 6.85
CA ARG A 15 -1.11 -1.88 7.77
C ARG A 15 -2.21 -2.67 7.06
N GLN A 16 -2.63 -2.27 5.86
CA GLN A 16 -3.59 -3.05 5.07
C GLN A 16 -3.06 -4.44 4.71
N LEU A 17 -1.78 -4.55 4.36
CA LEU A 17 -1.15 -5.85 4.08
C LEU A 17 -1.18 -6.76 5.31
N ALA A 18 -0.86 -6.21 6.49
CA ALA A 18 -0.92 -6.96 7.75
C ALA A 18 -2.35 -7.33 8.19
N GLU A 19 -3.31 -6.41 8.00
CA GLU A 19 -4.73 -6.62 8.37
C GLU A 19 -5.42 -7.61 7.42
N ASN A 20 -5.11 -7.58 6.11
CA ASN A 20 -5.71 -8.47 5.11
C ASN A 20 -4.97 -9.81 4.95
N GLY A 21 -3.67 -9.87 5.25
CA GLY A 21 -2.89 -11.12 5.27
C GLY A 21 -3.12 -11.99 6.51
N GLY A 22 -3.85 -11.48 7.51
CA GLY A 22 -4.13 -12.17 8.77
C GLY A 22 -5.53 -12.76 8.89
N HIS A 23 -6.43 -12.52 7.92
CA HIS A 23 -7.72 -13.18 7.90
C HIS A 23 -7.57 -14.58 7.31
N PRO A 24 -8.08 -15.64 7.97
CA PRO A 24 -8.17 -16.95 7.35
C PRO A 24 -9.24 -16.84 6.27
N VAL A 25 -8.85 -16.39 5.08
CA VAL A 25 -9.60 -16.68 3.87
C VAL A 25 -9.28 -18.14 3.58
N GLU A 26 -10.00 -19.03 4.28
CA GLU A 26 -10.23 -20.36 3.73
C GLU A 26 -10.66 -20.13 2.26
N GLU A 27 -9.95 -20.76 1.32
CA GLU A 27 -10.40 -20.99 -0.06
C GLU A 27 -10.04 -19.98 -1.18
N PHE A 28 -8.90 -19.28 -1.15
CA PHE A 28 -8.33 -18.76 -2.41
C PHE A 28 -6.90 -19.26 -2.63
N GLU A 29 -6.76 -20.28 -3.50
CA GLU A 29 -5.50 -20.76 -4.10
C GLU A 29 -4.87 -19.72 -5.07
N GLY A 30 -4.94 -18.44 -4.73
CA GLY A 30 -4.37 -17.36 -5.52
C GLY A 30 -4.07 -16.18 -4.62
N ASP A 31 -2.91 -15.57 -4.82
CA ASP A 31 -2.56 -14.32 -4.16
C ASP A 31 -3.72 -13.34 -4.35
N ASP A 32 -4.32 -12.84 -3.26
CA ASP A 32 -5.42 -11.88 -3.35
C ASP A 32 -4.94 -10.73 -4.25
N PRO A 33 -5.62 -10.46 -5.39
CA PRO A 33 -5.18 -9.42 -6.32
C PRO A 33 -5.00 -8.06 -5.66
N ARG A 34 -5.70 -7.80 -4.55
CA ARG A 34 -5.54 -6.58 -3.75
C ARG A 34 -4.20 -6.58 -2.98
N LEU A 35 -3.78 -7.73 -2.44
CA LEU A 35 -2.50 -7.87 -1.75
C LEU A 35 -1.33 -7.76 -2.72
N VAL A 36 -1.42 -8.38 -3.91
CA VAL A 36 -0.41 -8.23 -4.97
C VAL A 36 -0.27 -6.79 -5.43
N ALA A 37 -1.40 -6.08 -5.59
CA ALA A 37 -1.39 -4.67 -5.94
C ALA A 37 -0.74 -3.81 -4.84
N ILE A 38 -1.04 -4.07 -3.57
CA ILE A 38 -0.43 -3.37 -2.43
C ILE A 38 1.09 -3.60 -2.38
N ASP A 39 1.55 -4.83 -2.62
CA ASP A 39 2.98 -5.17 -2.62
C ASP A 39 3.72 -4.47 -3.77
N SER A 40 3.14 -4.49 -4.97
CA SER A 40 3.67 -3.81 -6.15
C SER A 40 3.73 -2.29 -5.96
N ASP A 41 2.69 -1.70 -5.38
CA ASP A 41 2.63 -0.27 -5.11
C ASP A 41 3.61 0.14 -3.99
N LEU A 42 3.85 -0.71 -2.99
CA LEU A 42 4.89 -0.50 -1.97
C LEU A 42 6.29 -0.52 -2.58
N ALA A 43 6.57 -1.45 -3.49
CA ALA A 43 7.84 -1.52 -4.20
C ALA A 43 8.07 -0.26 -5.04
N ALA A 44 7.05 0.19 -5.79
CA ALA A 44 7.13 1.43 -6.57
C ALA A 44 7.30 2.66 -5.65
N LEU A 45 6.63 2.69 -4.50
CA LEU A 45 6.79 3.76 -3.52
C LEU A 45 8.22 3.84 -2.98
N ASP A 46 8.90 2.72 -2.77
CA ASP A 46 10.28 2.71 -2.28
C ASP A 46 11.30 3.24 -3.31
N GLU A 47 10.99 3.18 -4.61
CA GLU A 47 11.86 3.68 -5.69
C GLU A 47 11.71 5.19 -5.97
N VAL A 48 10.57 5.79 -5.63
CA VAL A 48 10.30 7.21 -5.91
C VAL A 48 10.69 8.16 -4.78
N THR A 49 10.77 9.47 -5.05
CA THR A 49 10.99 10.49 -4.01
C THR A 49 9.67 10.97 -3.37
N ASP A 50 9.76 11.72 -2.27
CA ASP A 50 8.59 12.27 -1.58
C ASP A 50 7.73 13.21 -2.45
N ASP A 51 8.33 13.96 -3.37
CA ASP A 51 7.67 14.89 -4.29
C ASP A 51 7.20 14.23 -5.62
N ASP A 52 7.26 12.90 -5.71
CA ASP A 52 6.85 12.20 -6.92
C ASP A 52 5.32 12.16 -7.03
N PRO A 53 4.73 12.45 -8.21
CA PRO A 53 3.28 12.39 -8.41
C PRO A 53 2.67 11.03 -8.05
N LEU A 54 3.44 9.93 -8.15
CA LEU A 54 3.00 8.61 -7.74
C LEU A 54 2.55 8.57 -6.27
N VAL A 55 3.19 9.36 -5.39
CA VAL A 55 2.83 9.43 -3.97
C VAL A 55 1.41 9.97 -3.81
N GLU A 56 1.03 11.00 -4.57
CA GLU A 56 -0.32 11.58 -4.55
C GLU A 56 -1.35 10.64 -5.18
N GLU A 57 -0.98 9.93 -6.26
CA GLU A 57 -1.84 8.93 -6.89
C GLU A 57 -2.15 7.76 -5.94
N LEU A 58 -1.14 7.24 -5.26
CA LEU A 58 -1.29 6.18 -4.27
C LEU A 58 -2.07 6.67 -3.04
N ALA A 59 -1.86 7.92 -2.61
CA ALA A 59 -2.69 8.53 -1.58
C ALA A 59 -4.15 8.60 -2.03
N ALA A 60 -4.46 9.08 -3.23
CA ALA A 60 -5.83 9.15 -3.73
C ALA A 60 -6.49 7.76 -3.86
N LYS A 61 -5.70 6.74 -4.23
CA LYS A 61 -6.16 5.36 -4.39
C LYS A 61 -6.49 4.67 -3.06
N TYR A 62 -5.67 4.85 -2.03
CA TYR A 62 -5.77 4.10 -0.76
C TYR A 62 -6.30 4.93 0.41
N TRP A 63 -6.38 6.25 0.26
CA TRP A 63 -6.80 7.21 1.27
C TRP A 63 -8.09 7.93 0.84
N VAL A 64 -9.06 7.17 0.35
CA VAL A 64 -10.41 7.66 0.09
C VAL A 64 -11.13 7.88 1.44
N PRO A 65 -11.79 9.03 1.68
CA PRO A 65 -12.60 9.28 2.88
C PRO A 65 -13.84 8.37 2.97
#